data_AF-A0A928SXA8-F1
#
_entry.id   AF-A0A928SXA8-F1
#
_cell.length_a   1.000
_cell.length_b   1.000
_cell.length_c   1.000
_cell.angle_alpha   90.00
_cell.angle_beta   90.00
_cell.angle_gamma   90.00
#
_symmetry.space_group_name_H-M   'P 1'
#
loop_
_entity.id
_entity.type
_entity.pdbx_description
1 polymer ?
#
loop_
_entity_poly.entity_id
_entity_poly.type
_entity_poly.pdbx_seq_one_letter_code
_entity_poly.pdbx_strand_id
1 'polypeptide(L)'
;MTMSSDRREERVTINKEFESFDQFIQEYVTNISRSGAFIRTDHPLPIGTEVNLRFTVIMDDIESIEGLGRVVRVEQNPPGMGVVFLELSKYSAQLIEKLLIHAPMGAEDP
;
A
#
# COMPACT_ATOMS: atom_id res chain seq x y z
N MET A 1 -57.03 4.76 -9.35
CA MET A 1 -55.88 3.92 -8.96
C MET A 1 -54.83 4.10 -10.03
N THR A 2 -53.91 5.05 -9.82
CA THR A 2 -52.90 5.45 -10.80
C THR A 2 -51.59 4.76 -10.44
N MET A 3 -51.12 3.83 -11.28
CA MET A 3 -49.81 3.21 -11.16
C MET A 3 -48.80 4.07 -11.92
N SER A 4 -47.97 4.81 -11.19
CA SER A 4 -46.80 5.50 -11.72
C SER A 4 -45.71 4.48 -12.06
N SER A 5 -45.30 4.41 -13.33
CA SER A 5 -44.21 3.58 -13.81
C SER A 5 -42.86 4.26 -13.53
N ASP A 6 -42.13 3.68 -12.58
CA ASP A 6 -40.77 4.07 -12.23
C ASP A 6 -39.80 3.61 -13.33
N ARG A 7 -39.51 4.51 -14.28
CA ARG A 7 -38.48 4.29 -15.31
C ARG A 7 -37.11 4.45 -14.66
N ARG A 8 -36.54 3.35 -14.16
CA ARG A 8 -35.14 3.33 -13.74
C ARG A 8 -34.25 3.45 -14.98
N GLU A 9 -33.67 4.62 -15.17
CA GLU A 9 -32.68 4.85 -16.22
C GLU A 9 -31.42 4.03 -15.95
N GLU A 10 -30.93 3.38 -17.01
CA GLU A 10 -29.72 2.57 -16.99
C GLU A 10 -28.50 3.50 -16.88
N ARG A 11 -27.77 3.41 -15.77
CA ARG A 11 -26.58 4.23 -15.55
C ARG A 11 -25.42 3.65 -16.33
N VAL A 12 -24.90 4.42 -17.29
CA VAL A 12 -23.70 4.06 -18.05
C VAL A 12 -22.49 4.72 -17.40
N THR A 13 -21.52 3.91 -16.98
CA THR A 13 -20.24 4.41 -16.42
C THR A 13 -19.37 4.95 -17.55
N ILE A 14 -19.17 6.27 -17.57
CA ILE A 14 -18.32 6.98 -18.55
C ILE A 14 -16.97 7.30 -17.89
N ASN A 15 -16.22 6.28 -17.45
CA ASN A 15 -14.77 6.39 -17.25
C ASN A 15 -14.12 5.04 -16.89
N LYS A 16 -13.82 4.19 -17.88
CA LYS A 16 -13.05 2.96 -17.64
C LYS A 16 -11.55 3.21 -17.46
N GLU A 17 -11.07 4.38 -17.84
CA GLU A 17 -9.64 4.71 -17.76
C GLU A 17 -9.17 4.90 -16.31
N PHE A 18 -10.06 5.30 -15.39
CA PHE A 18 -9.76 5.42 -13.95
C PHE A 18 -9.88 4.10 -13.18
N GLU A 19 -10.74 3.16 -13.59
CA GLU A 19 -10.74 1.78 -13.04
C GLU A 19 -9.40 1.08 -13.27
N SER A 20 -8.71 1.44 -14.36
CA SER A 20 -7.45 0.79 -14.72
C SER A 20 -6.29 1.19 -13.81
N PHE A 21 -6.24 2.44 -13.31
CA PHE A 21 -5.17 2.89 -12.42
C PHE A 21 -5.16 2.11 -11.10
N ASP A 22 -6.34 1.83 -10.53
CA ASP A 22 -6.47 1.02 -9.30
C ASP A 22 -6.06 -0.45 -9.51
N GLN A 23 -6.12 -0.95 -10.76
CA GLN A 23 -5.77 -2.34 -11.10
C GLN A 23 -4.27 -2.57 -11.35
N PHE A 24 -3.45 -1.52 -11.46
CA PHE A 24 -2.05 -1.68 -11.89
C PHE A 24 -1.01 -1.79 -10.77
N ILE A 25 -1.32 -1.38 -9.54
CA ILE A 25 -0.39 -1.55 -8.41
C ILE A 25 -0.85 -2.72 -7.54
N GLN A 26 -0.45 -3.93 -7.94
CA GLN A 26 -0.76 -5.15 -7.19
C GLN A 26 -0.05 -5.21 -5.85
N GLU A 27 1.11 -4.56 -5.72
CA GLU A 27 1.90 -4.57 -4.48
C GLU A 27 2.48 -3.19 -4.16
N TYR A 28 2.12 -2.62 -3.01
CA TYR A 28 2.72 -1.37 -2.54
C TYR A 28 2.74 -1.25 -1.02
N VAL A 29 3.66 -0.44 -0.52
CA VAL A 29 3.78 -0.14 0.90
C VAL A 29 2.74 0.92 1.27
N THR A 30 1.78 0.59 2.13
CA THR A 30 0.72 1.53 2.57
C THR A 30 1.15 2.37 3.76
N ASN A 31 1.98 1.81 4.63
CA ASN A 31 2.53 2.50 5.78
C ASN A 31 3.88 1.91 6.17
N ILE A 32 4.68 2.73 6.83
CA ILE A 32 6.01 2.40 7.27
C ILE A 32 6.23 2.91 8.69
N SER A 33 6.98 2.15 9.46
CA SER A 33 7.44 2.47 10.81
C SER A 33 8.95 2.24 10.89
N ARG A 34 9.55 2.51 12.05
CA ARG A 34 10.96 2.21 12.30
C ARG A 34 11.29 0.72 12.18
N SER A 35 10.33 -0.14 12.53
CA SER A 35 10.54 -1.58 12.67
C SER A 35 9.97 -2.41 11.52
N GLY A 36 9.16 -1.83 10.64
CA GLY A 36 8.48 -2.61 9.62
C GLY A 36 7.55 -1.78 8.75
N ALA A 37 6.92 -2.46 7.80
CA ALA A 37 5.98 -1.89 6.84
C ALA A 37 4.79 -2.81 6.62
N PHE A 38 3.67 -2.25 6.17
CA PHE A 38 2.58 -3.02 5.60
C PHE A 38 2.62 -2.95 4.08
N ILE A 39 2.60 -4.10 3.44
CA ILE A 39 2.56 -4.25 1.98
C ILE A 39 1.16 -4.72 1.62
N ARG A 40 0.38 -3.87 0.94
CA ARG A 40 -0.88 -4.29 0.32
C ARG A 40 -0.55 -5.21 -0.85
N THR A 41 -1.17 -6.38 -0.91
CA THR A 41 -1.03 -7.36 -2.00
C THR A 41 -2.21 -8.33 -1.95
N ASP A 42 -2.72 -8.74 -3.11
CA ASP A 42 -3.74 -9.79 -3.22
C ASP A 42 -3.16 -11.20 -3.02
N HIS A 43 -1.83 -11.31 -3.01
CA HIS A 43 -1.10 -12.57 -2.91
C HIS A 43 -0.08 -12.53 -1.76
N PRO A 44 -0.54 -12.34 -0.50
CA PRO A 44 0.36 -12.26 0.63
C PRO A 44 1.14 -13.54 0.82
N LEU A 45 2.43 -13.40 1.14
CA LEU A 45 3.29 -14.54 1.44
C LEU A 45 2.97 -15.12 2.83
N PRO A 46 3.22 -16.41 3.07
CA PRO A 46 3.00 -17.02 4.38
C PRO A 46 3.78 -16.33 5.51
N ILE A 47 3.22 -16.33 6.72
CA ILE A 47 3.91 -15.89 7.94
C ILE A 47 5.22 -16.68 8.12
N GLY A 48 6.30 -15.98 8.45
CA GLY A 48 7.64 -16.53 8.58
C GLY A 48 8.48 -16.46 7.30
N THR A 49 7.87 -16.17 6.15
CA THR A 49 8.59 -15.96 4.89
C THR A 49 9.53 -14.76 5.01
N GLU A 50 10.80 -14.96 4.65
CA GLU A 50 11.77 -13.87 4.49
C GLU A 50 11.72 -13.32 3.08
N VAL A 51 11.75 -11.98 2.97
CA VAL A 51 11.60 -11.27 1.71
C VAL A 51 12.70 -10.22 1.56
N ASN A 52 13.25 -10.12 0.35
CA ASN A 52 14.08 -8.98 0.00
C ASN A 52 13.15 -7.78 -0.27
N LEU A 53 13.35 -6.72 0.49
CA LEU A 53 12.60 -5.48 0.38
C LEU A 53 13.34 -4.55 -0.57
N ARG A 54 12.61 -4.04 -1.57
CA ARG A 54 13.04 -2.94 -2.43
C ARG A 54 11.81 -2.16 -2.85
N PHE A 55 11.66 -0.95 -2.32
CA PHE A 55 10.57 -0.06 -2.71
C PHE A 55 11.05 1.38 -2.76
N THR A 56 10.41 2.17 -3.60
CA THR A 56 10.76 3.57 -3.82
C THR A 56 9.85 4.50 -3.04
N VAL A 57 10.41 5.56 -2.48
CA VAL A 57 9.70 6.67 -1.86
C VAL A 57 10.03 7.95 -2.62
N ILE A 58 9.07 8.87 -2.68
CA ILE A 58 9.24 10.17 -3.34
C ILE A 58 9.25 11.23 -2.25
N MET A 59 10.40 11.88 -2.06
CA MET A 59 10.55 13.06 -1.21
C MET A 59 10.86 14.26 -2.11
N ASP A 60 12.02 14.90 -1.94
CA ASP A 60 12.54 15.88 -2.90
C ASP A 60 13.04 15.19 -4.18
N ASP A 61 13.58 13.97 -4.03
CA ASP A 61 14.04 13.08 -5.08
C ASP A 61 13.39 11.67 -4.93
N ILE A 62 13.52 10.84 -5.98
CA ILE A 62 13.12 9.42 -5.93
C ILE A 62 14.22 8.63 -5.23
N GLU A 63 13.86 7.97 -4.13
CA GLU A 63 14.80 7.25 -3.27
C GLU A 63 14.38 5.79 -3.07
N SER A 64 15.34 4.88 -2.86
CA SER A 64 15.10 3.45 -2.66
C SER A 64 15.35 3.01 -1.22
N ILE A 65 14.39 2.29 -0.65
CA ILE A 65 14.52 1.58 0.63
C ILE A 65 14.78 0.10 0.34
N GLU A 66 15.88 -0.40 0.88
CA GLU A 66 16.35 -1.77 0.66
C GLU A 66 16.69 -2.47 1.97
N GLY A 67 16.35 -3.74 2.06
CA GLY A 67 16.67 -4.56 3.22
C GLY A 67 16.10 -5.97 3.15
N LEU A 68 16.16 -6.67 4.28
CA LEU A 68 15.56 -7.98 4.50
C LEU A 68 14.40 -7.82 5.47
N GLY A 69 13.26 -8.43 5.15
CA GLY A 69 12.09 -8.44 6.01
C GLY A 69 11.57 -9.84 6.27
N ARG A 70 10.72 -9.99 7.29
CA ARG A 70 9.97 -11.22 7.54
C ARG A 70 8.49 -10.93 7.69
N VAL A 71 7.66 -11.73 7.03
CA VAL A 71 6.20 -11.65 7.19
C VAL A 71 5.82 -12.08 8.60
N VAL A 72 5.11 -11.22 9.33
CA VAL A 72 4.64 -11.47 10.70
C VAL A 72 3.13 -11.55 10.81
N ARG A 73 2.39 -11.05 9.82
CA ARG A 73 0.93 -11.11 9.76
C ARG A 73 0.43 -11.01 8.32
N VAL A 74 -0.74 -11.58 8.07
CA VAL A 74 -1.49 -11.47 6.80
C VAL A 74 -2.87 -10.90 7.12
N GLU A 75 -3.34 -9.96 6.30
CA GLU A 75 -4.66 -9.34 6.42
C GLU A 75 -5.46 -9.57 5.14
N GLN A 76 -6.79 -9.64 5.27
CA GLN A 76 -7.71 -9.82 4.16
C GLN A 76 -8.45 -8.54 3.76
N ASN A 77 -8.45 -7.52 4.63
CA ASN A 77 -9.14 -6.25 4.38
C ASN A 77 -8.46 -5.08 5.13
N PRO A 78 -7.63 -4.26 4.45
CA PRO A 78 -7.18 -4.45 3.09
C PRO A 78 -6.30 -5.71 2.93
N PRO A 79 -6.33 -6.40 1.77
CA PRO A 79 -5.51 -7.58 1.56
C PRO A 79 -4.02 -7.20 1.58
N GLY A 80 -3.21 -7.95 2.33
CA GLY A 80 -1.79 -7.68 2.38
C GLY A 80 -1.05 -8.41 3.49
N MET A 81 0.18 -7.99 3.71
CA MET A 81 1.07 -8.57 4.71
C MET A 81 1.84 -7.51 5.49
N GLY A 82 1.93 -7.71 6.80
CA GLY A 82 2.83 -6.94 7.65
C GLY A 82 4.21 -7.60 7.69
N VAL A 83 5.24 -6.80 7.42
CA VAL A 83 6.63 -7.23 7.38
C VAL A 83 7.43 -6.49 8.45
N VAL A 84 8.15 -7.23 9.28
CA VAL A 84 9.16 -6.67 10.19
C VAL A 84 10.51 -6.62 9.48
N PHE A 85 11.25 -5.52 9.65
CA PHE A 85 12.61 -5.42 9.11
C PHE A 85 13.57 -6.26 9.95
N LEU A 86 14.28 -7.18 9.31
CA LEU A 86 15.38 -7.93 9.90
C LEU A 86 16.68 -7.15 9.74
N GLU A 87 16.91 -6.63 8.54
CA GLU A 87 18.08 -5.84 8.19
C GLU A 87 17.68 -4.72 7.23
N LEU A 88 18.33 -3.57 7.36
CA LEU A 88 18.21 -2.46 6.42
C LEU A 88 19.61 -1.99 6.07
N SER A 89 19.78 -1.49 4.85
CA SER A 89 20.97 -0.71 4.55
C SER A 89 21.04 0.50 5.49
N LYS A 90 22.26 0.94 5.86
CA LYS A 90 22.45 2.13 6.70
C LYS A 90 21.75 3.35 6.10
N TYR A 91 21.81 3.48 4.78
CA TYR A 91 21.15 4.53 4.03
C TYR A 91 19.62 4.47 4.20
N SER A 92 19.03 3.30 3.96
CA SER A 92 17.58 3.09 4.04
C SER A 92 17.06 3.28 5.46
N ALA A 93 17.80 2.86 6.48
CA ALA A 93 17.45 3.14 7.88
C ALA A 93 17.39 4.65 8.16
N GLN A 94 18.38 5.41 7.69
CA GLN A 94 18.39 6.87 7.83
C GLN A 94 17.28 7.56 7.03
N LEU A 95 16.96 7.03 5.86
CA LEU A 95 15.86 7.54 5.03
C LEU A 95 14.51 7.34 5.71
N ILE A 96 14.27 6.17 6.32
CA ILE A 96 13.06 5.91 7.13
C ILE A 96 12.96 6.92 8.28
N GLU A 97 14.05 7.19 8.98
CA GLU A 97 14.07 8.20 10.04
C GLU A 97 13.66 9.60 9.53
N LYS A 98 14.17 10.00 8.36
CA LYS A 98 13.80 11.27 7.72
C LYS A 98 12.32 11.29 7.33
N LEU A 99 11.81 10.21 6.73
CA LEU A 99 10.40 10.07 6.34
C LEU A 99 9.47 10.24 7.55
N LEU A 100 9.80 9.60 8.67
CA LEU A 100 8.95 9.66 9.87
C LEU A 100 8.90 11.05 10.52
N ILE A 101 9.90 11.90 10.30
CA ILE A 101 9.93 13.29 10.78
C ILE A 101 9.08 14.21 9.87
N HIS A 102 9.05 13.92 8.56
CA HIS A 102 8.38 14.74 7.56
C HIS A 102 7.01 14.20 7.13
N ALA A 103 6.58 13.06 7.66
CA ALA A 103 5.27 12.50 7.39
C ALA A 103 4.20 13.53 7.77
N PRO A 104 3.33 13.98 6.85
CA PRO A 104 2.22 14.83 7.22
C PRO A 104 1.38 14.10 8.26
N MET A 105 1.11 14.75 9.39
CA MET A 105 0.20 14.22 10.41
C MET A 105 -1.15 13.90 9.74
N GLY A 106 -1.46 12.61 9.59
CA GLY A 106 -2.76 12.12 9.16
C GLY A 106 -3.20 12.61 7.77
N ALA A 107 -2.72 11.95 6.71
CA ALA A 107 -3.57 11.81 5.55
C ALA A 107 -4.62 10.75 5.93
N GLU A 108 -5.79 11.20 6.40
CA GLU A 108 -6.99 10.36 6.36
C GLU A 108 -7.23 9.98 4.90
N ASP A 109 -7.21 8.67 4.63
CA ASP A 109 -7.67 8.10 3.37
C ASP A 109 -9.16 8.48 3.23
N PRO A 110 -9.62 9.07 2.10
CA PRO A 110 -11.01 9.50 1.92
C PRO A 110 -12.02 8.34 1.91
#